data_AF-A0A5M6CUH6-F1
#
_entry.id   AF-A0A5M6CUH6-F1
#
_cell.length_a   1.000
_cell.length_b   1.000
_cell.length_c   1.000
_cell.angle_alpha   90.00
_cell.angle_beta   90.00
_cell.angle_gamma   90.00
#
_symmetry.space_group_name_H-M   'P 1'
#
loop_
_entity.id
_entity.type
_entity.pdbx_description
1 polymer ?
#
loop_
_entity_poly.entity_id
_entity_poly.type
_entity_poly.pdbx_seq_one_letter_code
_entity_poly.pdbx_strand_id
1 'polypeptide(L)' 'MARESIADVVVTVLEANKAPMTAKEIYDSINSKQLYEFKAKDPFAILRAQLNKHCVENQSKAASPRKLFTKSGDKYGLC' A
#
# COMPACT_ATOMS: atom_id res chain seq x y z
N MET A 1 -2.32 -11.53 -16.84
CA MET A 1 -1.63 -10.24 -16.60
C MET A 1 -2.58 -9.39 -15.77
N ALA A 2 -2.37 -9.31 -14.46
CA ALA A 2 -3.28 -8.63 -13.55
C ALA A 2 -3.13 -7.11 -13.73
N ARG A 3 -4.25 -6.37 -13.67
CA ARG A 3 -4.19 -4.90 -13.51
C ARG A 3 -3.41 -4.62 -12.23
N GLU A 4 -2.20 -4.07 -12.36
CA GLU A 4 -1.34 -3.70 -11.24
C GLU A 4 -2.06 -2.60 -10.43
N SER A 5 -2.82 -3.04 -9.43
CA SER A 5 -3.45 -2.11 -8.49
C SER A 5 -2.39 -1.55 -7.57
N ILE A 6 -2.63 -0.35 -7.03
CA ILE A 6 -1.70 0.27 -6.06
C ILE A 6 -1.39 -0.69 -4.91
N ALA A 7 -2.37 -1.46 -4.43
CA ALA A 7 -2.14 -2.46 -3.39
C ALA A 7 -1.15 -3.56 -3.82
N ASP A 8 -1.22 -4.02 -5.06
CA ASP A 8 -0.31 -5.05 -5.59
C ASP A 8 1.13 -4.51 -5.68
N VAL A 9 1.28 -3.27 -6.16
CA VAL A 9 2.58 -2.60 -6.22
C VAL A 9 3.18 -2.43 -4.83
N VAL A 10 2.36 -2.05 -3.84
CA VAL A 10 2.80 -1.95 -2.45
C VAL A 10 3.24 -3.31 -1.91
N VAL A 11 2.53 -4.39 -2.25
CA VAL A 11 2.92 -5.75 -1.86
C VAL A 11 4.31 -6.07 -2.42
N THR A 12 4.55 -5.82 -3.70
CA THR A 12 5.87 -6.02 -4.34
C THR A 12 6.98 -5.25 -3.63
N VAL A 13 6.73 -3.99 -3.23
CA VAL A 13 7.71 -3.18 -2.49
C VAL A 13 7.99 -3.78 -1.11
N LEU A 14 6.95 -4.17 -0.37
CA LEU A 14 7.10 -4.74 0.96
C LEU A 14 7.75 -6.14 0.92
N GLU A 15 7.43 -6.97 -0.07
CA GLU A 15 8.05 -8.28 -0.30
C GLU A 15 9.53 -8.13 -0.64
N ALA A 16 9.89 -7.15 -1.48
CA ALA A 16 11.28 -6.88 -1.84
C ALA A 16 12.12 -6.42 -0.64
N ASN A 17 11.53 -5.61 0.26
CA ASN A 17 12.22 -5.09 1.44
C ASN A 17 12.15 -6.03 2.65
N LYS A 18 11.23 -7.00 2.67
CA LYS A 18 10.96 -7.94 3.79
C LYS A 18 10.81 -7.26 5.15
N ALA A 19 10.40 -6.00 5.16
CA ALA A 19 10.31 -5.17 6.36
C ALA A 19 9.08 -4.27 6.30
N PRO A 20 8.44 -3.98 7.45
CA PRO A 20 7.35 -3.02 7.50
C PRO A 20 7.88 -1.62 7.23
N MET A 21 7.21 -0.89 6.34
CA MET A 21 7.60 0.44 5.88
C MET A 21 6.50 1.46 6.14
N THR A 22 6.86 2.71 6.38
CA THR A 22 5.88 3.80 6.47
C THR A 22 5.25 4.08 5.10
N ALA A 23 4.05 4.67 5.08
CA ALA A 23 3.41 5.07 3.82
C ALA A 23 4.31 5.96 2.95
N LYS A 24 5.17 6.79 3.58
CA LYS A 24 6.15 7.64 2.90
C LYS A 24 7.27 6.83 2.25
N GLU A 25 7.85 5.87 2.95
CA GLU A 25 8.89 4.99 2.40
C GLU A 25 8.38 4.12 1.25
N ILE A 26 7.13 3.63 1.38
CA ILE A 26 6.46 2.90 0.30
C ILE A 26 6.29 3.81 -0.91
N TYR A 27 5.74 5.02 -0.72
CA TYR A 27 5.58 5.99 -1.80
C TYR A 27 6.91 6.30 -2.50
N ASP A 28 7.95 6.56 -1.73
CA ASP A 28 9.30 6.86 -2.23
C ASP A 28 9.87 5.67 -3.02
N SER A 29 9.73 4.44 -2.49
CA SER A 29 10.15 3.23 -3.18
C SER A 29 9.40 2.99 -4.50
N ILE A 30 8.10 3.24 -4.52
CA ILE A 30 7.27 3.13 -5.74
C ILE A 30 7.75 4.13 -6.78
N ASN A 31 8.01 5.37 -6.37
CA ASN A 31 8.44 6.44 -7.26
C ASN A 31 9.88 6.22 -7.77
N SER A 32 10.80 5.84 -6.86
CA SER A 32 12.20 5.55 -7.17
C SER A 32 12.34 4.38 -8.14
N LYS A 33 11.49 3.35 -7.99
CA LYS A 33 11.46 2.17 -8.87
C LYS A 33 10.51 2.32 -10.05
N GLN A 34 9.83 3.47 -10.19
CA GLN A 34 8.81 3.76 -11.20
C GLN A 34 7.78 2.63 -11.36
N LEU A 35 7.39 1.97 -10.26
CA LEU A 35 6.50 0.80 -10.28
C LEU A 35 5.04 1.15 -10.56
N TYR A 36 4.66 2.42 -10.34
CA TYR A 36 3.29 2.88 -10.56
C TYR A 36 3.25 4.37 -10.85
N GLU A 37 2.44 4.76 -11.83
CA GLU A 37 2.18 6.17 -12.13
C GLU A 37 0.85 6.59 -11.51
N PHE A 38 0.91 7.47 -10.52
CA PHE A 38 -0.28 8.02 -9.89
C PHE A 38 -0.85 9.17 -10.75
N LYS A 39 -1.98 8.94 -11.40
CA LYS A 39 -2.70 9.97 -12.20
C LYS A 39 -3.60 10.90 -11.38
N ALA A 40 -3.37 10.96 -10.07
CA ALA A 40 -4.23 11.70 -9.14
C ALA A 40 -3.58 13.00 -8.69
N LYS A 41 -4.43 13.99 -8.34
CA LYS A 41 -3.97 15.25 -7.76
C LYS A 41 -3.13 15.05 -6.49
N ASP A 42 -3.52 14.09 -5.66
CA ASP A 42 -2.79 13.75 -4.44
C ASP A 42 -2.49 12.24 -4.41
N PRO A 43 -1.32 11.82 -4.92
CA PRO A 43 -0.99 10.41 -5.05
C PRO A 43 -0.78 9.73 -3.68
N PHE A 44 -0.30 10.50 -2.70
CA PHE A 44 -0.07 10.04 -1.35
C PHE A 44 -1.38 9.74 -0.60
N ALA A 45 -2.40 10.58 -0.76
CA ALA A 45 -3.73 10.35 -0.20
C ALA A 45 -4.36 9.08 -0.77
N ILE A 46 -4.22 8.82 -2.08
CA ILE A 46 -4.74 7.59 -2.69
C ILE A 46 -3.99 6.36 -2.18
N LEU A 47 -2.65 6.42 -2.09
CA LEU A 47 -1.85 5.34 -1.52
C LEU A 47 -2.31 5.00 -0.11
N ARG A 48 -2.47 6.00 0.75
CA ARG A 48 -2.97 5.84 2.12
C ARG A 48 -4.39 5.27 2.15
N ALA A 49 -5.27 5.71 1.27
CA ALA A 49 -6.63 5.18 1.19
C ALA A 49 -6.61 3.69 0.83
N GLN A 50 -5.78 3.28 -0.12
CA GLN A 50 -5.63 1.88 -0.52
C GLN A 50 -5.01 1.03 0.59
N LEU A 51 -3.93 1.51 1.23
CA LEU A 51 -3.33 0.86 2.39
C LEU A 51 -4.37 0.63 3.49
N ASN A 52 -5.10 1.68 3.90
CA ASN A 52 -6.12 1.56 4.94
C ASN A 52 -7.27 0.64 4.52
N LYS A 53 -7.70 0.71 3.26
CA LYS A 53 -8.79 -0.14 2.74
C LYS A 53 -8.45 -1.63 2.82
N HIS A 54 -7.19 -1.97 2.53
CA HIS A 54 -6.67 -3.34 2.56
C HIS A 54 -5.98 -3.72 3.87
N CYS A 55 -6.01 -2.84 4.88
CA CYS A 55 -5.43 -3.11 6.19
C CYS A 55 -6.34 -4.03 7.01
N VAL A 56 -5.77 -5.03 7.69
CA VAL A 56 -6.52 -5.98 8.53
C VAL A 56 -7.29 -5.28 9.65
N GLU A 57 -6.69 -4.24 10.24
CA GLU A 57 -7.29 -3.46 11.33
C GLU A 57 -8.55 -2.69 10.91
N ASN A 58 -8.70 -2.41 9.61
CA ASN A 58 -9.86 -1.66 9.13
C ASN A 58 -11.10 -2.55 9.06
N GLN A 59 -12.00 -2.41 10.03
CA GLN A 59 -13.28 -3.12 10.09
C GLN A 59 -14.46 -2.32 9.51
N SER A 60 -14.18 -1.20 8.82
CA SER A 60 -15.23 -0.36 8.23
C SER A 60 -16.00 -1.10 7.13
N LYS A 61 -17.27 -0.72 6.88
CA LYS A 61 -18.06 -1.26 5.76
C LYS A 61 -17.42 -1.07 4.38
N ALA A 62 -16.54 -0.07 4.24
CA ALA A 62 -15.79 0.21 3.02
C ALA A 62 -14.47 -0.57 2.90
N ALA A 63 -14.12 -1.38 3.90
CA ALA A 63 -12.90 -2.15 3.90
C ALA A 63 -12.97 -3.29 2.86
N SER A 64 -11.85 -3.56 2.21
CA SER A 64 -11.76 -4.66 1.27
C SER A 64 -11.82 -5.99 2.04
N PRO A 65 -12.53 -7.02 1.52
CA PRO A 65 -12.48 -8.37 2.08
C PRO A 65 -11.08 -9.00 1.94
N ARG A 66 -10.32 -8.59 0.92
CA ARG A 66 -8.92 -8.98 0.73
C ARG A 66 -8.02 -8.12 1.61
N LYS A 67 -7.64 -8.64 2.78
CA LYS A 67 -6.66 -8.03 3.68
C LYS A 67 -5.25 -8.38 3.21
N LEU A 68 -4.45 -7.37 2.93
CA LEU A 68 -3.08 -7.53 2.42
C LEU A 68 -2.04 -6.92 3.37
N PHE A 69 -2.45 -5.93 4.16
CA PHE A 69 -1.53 -5.14 4.97
C PHE A 69 -1.86 -5.24 6.44
N THR A 70 -0.84 -5.37 7.27
CA THR A 70 -0.90 -5.14 8.71
C THR A 70 -0.34 -3.76 9.01
N LYS A 71 -0.84 -3.10 10.04
CA LYS A 71 -0.27 -1.84 10.51
C LYS A 71 0.33 -2.09 11.89
N SER A 72 1.58 -1.67 12.06
CA SER A 72 2.34 -1.81 13.29
C SER A 72 2.91 -0.45 13.62
N GLY A 73 2.19 0.31 14.45
CA GLY A 73 2.47 1.72 14.70
C GLY A 73 2.25 2.57 13.45
N ASP A 74 3.26 3.32 13.02
CA ASP A 74 3.23 4.14 11.80
C ASP A 74 3.63 3.39 10.51
N LYS A 75 4.00 2.10 10.64
CA LYS A 75 4.48 1.27 9.53
C LYS A 75 3.43 0.28 9.07
N TYR A 76 3.46 -0.05 7.79
CA TYR A 76 2.64 -1.06 7.13
C TYR A 76 3.51 -2.26 6.79
N GLY A 77 3.10 -3.44 7.24
CA GLY A 77 3.68 -4.73 6.88
C GLY A 77 2.72 -5.53 6.02
N LEU A 78 3.17 -6.68 5.55
CA LEU A 78 2.31 -7.69 4.93
C LEU A 78 1.57 -8.48 6.02
N CYS A 79 0.37 -8.96 5.69
CA CYS A 79 -0.40 -9.87 6.54
C CYS A 79 0.11 -11.31 6.42
#